data_AF-A0A8T6SYS8-F1
#
_entry.id   AF-A0A8T6SYS8-F1
#
_cell.length_a   1.000
_cell.length_b   1.000
_cell.length_c   1.000
_cell.angle_alpha   90.00
_cell.angle_beta   90.00
_cell.angle_gamma   90.00
#
_symmetry.space_group_name_H-M   'P 1'
#
loop_
_entity.id
_entity.type
_entity.pdbx_description
1 polymer ?
#
loop_
_entity_poly.entity_id
_entity_poly.type
_entity_poly.pdbx_seq_one_letter_code
_entity_poly.pdbx_strand_id
1 'polypeptide(L)' 'MKDRKLMLMGLDCAPPALIFDRMRGELPNLEALMGTGLYGPLRSTLPPITIPAWLV' A
#
# COMPACT_ATOMS: atom_id res chain seq x y z
N MET A 1 16.93 12.91 21.60
CA MET A 1 16.63 11.94 20.53
C MET A 1 15.79 12.66 19.49
N LYS A 2 16.10 12.55 18.19
CA LYS A 2 15.26 13.16 17.15
C LYS A 2 13.92 12.42 17.10
N ASP A 3 12.81 13.14 16.93
CA ASP A 3 11.49 12.52 16.78
C ASP A 3 11.48 11.58 15.57
N ARG A 4 10.84 10.43 15.73
CA ARG A 4 10.64 9.49 14.62
C ARG A 4 9.68 10.11 13.62
N LYS A 5 10.10 10.19 12.36
CA LYS A 5 9.25 10.62 11.26
C LYS A 5 8.43 9.44 10.75
N LEU A 6 7.14 9.65 10.53
CA LEU A 6 6.21 8.71 9.91
C LEU A 6 5.90 9.16 8.49
N MET A 7 5.88 8.23 7.54
CA MET A 7 5.42 8.45 6.17
C MET A 7 4.19 7.58 5.92
N LEU A 8 3.12 8.19 5.39
CA LEU A 8 1.97 7.51 4.86
C LEU A 8 1.91 7.77 3.35
N MET A 9 1.74 6.72 2.57
CA MET A 9 1.63 6.80 1.11
C MET A 9 0.48 5.93 0.62
N GLY A 10 -0.35 6.48 -0.26
CA GLY A 10 -1.34 5.72 -1.01
C GLY A 10 -0.93 5.63 -2.47
N LEU A 11 -1.14 4.47 -3.09
CA LEU A 11 -0.86 4.23 -4.50
C LEU A 11 -2.20 4.07 -5.22
N ASP A 12 -2.62 5.10 -5.98
CA ASP A 12 -3.81 4.98 -6.82
C ASP A 12 -3.53 4.02 -7.99
N CYS A 13 -4.56 3.31 -8.45
CA CYS A 13 -4.47 2.29 -9.49
C CYS A 13 -3.54 1.09 -9.17
N ALA A 14 -3.24 0.82 -7.89
CA ALA A 14 -2.42 -0.31 -7.45
C ALA A 14 -3.24 -1.37 -6.69
N PRO A 15 -4.10 -2.16 -7.37
CA PRO A 15 -4.90 -3.19 -6.70
C PRO A 15 -3.98 -4.29 -6.10
N PRO A 16 -4.40 -4.95 -5.01
CA PRO A 16 -3.57 -5.97 -4.33
C PRO A 16 -3.01 -7.04 -5.26
N ALA A 17 -3.80 -7.55 -6.22
CA ALA A 17 -3.36 -8.58 -7.17
C ALA A 17 -2.21 -8.13 -8.09
N LEU A 18 -2.07 -6.81 -8.34
CA LEU A 18 -0.95 -6.30 -9.13
C LEU A 18 0.35 -6.41 -8.34
N ILE A 19 0.34 -6.00 -7.07
CA ILE A 19 1.53 -5.91 -6.23
C ILE A 19 1.90 -7.27 -5.61
N PHE A 20 0.91 -8.01 -5.13
CA PHE A 20 1.15 -9.25 -4.40
C PHE A 20 1.42 -10.44 -5.32
N ASP A 21 0.87 -10.42 -6.54
CA ASP A 21 0.96 -11.54 -7.46
C ASP A 21 1.73 -11.17 -8.73
N ARG A 22 1.20 -10.26 -9.55
CA ARG A 22 1.71 -10.04 -10.93
C ARG A 22 3.09 -9.42 -11.00
N MET A 23 3.43 -8.54 -10.06
CA MET A 23 4.71 -7.84 -10.00
C MET A 23 5.60 -8.30 -8.83
N ARG A 24 5.30 -9.48 -8.26
CA ARG A 24 6.10 -10.04 -7.18
C ARG A 24 7.54 -10.23 -7.66
N GLY A 25 8.52 -9.75 -6.89
CA GLY A 25 9.94 -9.81 -7.26
C GLY A 25 10.41 -8.74 -8.25
N GLU A 26 9.50 -7.95 -8.85
CA GLU A 26 9.86 -6.81 -9.73
C GLU A 26 9.93 -5.48 -8.96
N LEU A 27 9.42 -5.44 -7.72
CA LEU A 27 9.27 -4.23 -6.91
C LEU A 27 10.16 -4.27 -5.65
N PRO A 28 11.50 -4.13 -5.79
CA PRO A 28 12.45 -4.44 -4.71
C PRO A 28 12.20 -3.66 -3.41
N ASN A 29 11.72 -2.43 -3.50
CA ASN A 29 11.39 -1.62 -2.31
C ASN A 29 10.13 -2.12 -1.59
N LEU A 30 9.07 -2.50 -2.34
CA LEU A 30 7.86 -3.04 -1.73
C LEU A 30 8.09 -4.46 -1.20
N GLU A 31 8.88 -5.27 -1.91
CA GLU A 31 9.34 -6.59 -1.44
C GLU A 31 10.03 -6.50 -0.08
N ALA A 32 10.97 -5.56 0.08
CA ALA A 32 11.66 -5.33 1.34
C ALA A 32 10.69 -4.92 2.46
N LEU A 33 9.79 -3.97 2.19
CA LEU A 33 8.78 -3.52 3.15
C LEU A 33 7.86 -4.66 3.60
N MET A 34 7.42 -5.49 2.67
CA MET A 34 6.57 -6.66 2.96
C MET A 34 7.31 -7.74 3.73
N GLY A 35 8.60 -7.96 3.43
CA GLY A 35 9.43 -8.97 4.11
C GLY A 35 9.88 -8.58 5.52
N THR A 36 10.00 -7.29 5.82
CA THR A 36 10.38 -6.79 7.16
C THR A 36 9.21 -6.23 7.97
N GLY A 37 8.00 -6.26 7.41
CA GLY A 37 6.80 -5.63 7.97
C GLY A 37 5.58 -6.56 7.97
N LEU A 38 4.39 -5.95 8.02
CA LEU A 38 3.11 -6.65 7.89
C LEU A 38 2.39 -6.14 6.65
N TYR A 39 1.82 -7.05 5.87
CA TYR A 39 1.02 -6.72 4.70
C TYR A 39 -0.17 -7.67 4.56
N GLY A 40 -1.17 -7.24 3.82
CA GLY A 40 -2.37 -8.02 3.53
C GLY A 40 -3.44 -7.18 2.83
N PRO A 41 -4.55 -7.81 2.40
CA PRO A 41 -5.67 -7.07 1.85
C PRO A 41 -6.34 -6.19 2.91
N LEU A 42 -6.78 -5.00 2.51
CA LEU A 42 -7.57 -4.08 3.33
C LEU A 42 -8.93 -3.83 2.67
N ARG A 43 -9.94 -3.57 3.51
CA ARG A 43 -11.26 -3.15 3.02
C ARG A 43 -11.20 -1.67 2.64
N SER A 44 -11.54 -1.37 1.38
CA SER A 44 -11.66 0.00 0.89
C SER A 44 -12.97 0.65 1.37
N THR A 45 -13.16 1.91 0.98
CA THR A 45 -14.38 2.67 1.17
C THR A 45 -15.49 2.19 0.22
N LEU A 46 -16.72 2.62 0.48
CA LEU A 46 -17.86 2.40 -0.41
C LEU A 46 -18.46 3.77 -0.78
N PRO A 47 -18.47 4.17 -2.06
CA PRO A 47 -17.95 3.43 -3.23
C PRO A 47 -16.41 3.48 -3.32
N PRO A 48 -15.74 2.43 -3.87
CA PRO A 48 -14.29 2.34 -3.96
C PRO A 48 -13.76 3.14 -5.16
N ILE A 49 -13.88 4.47 -5.10
CA ILE A 49 -13.41 5.42 -6.12
C ILE A 49 -12.52 6.49 -5.46
N THR A 50 -11.66 7.13 -6.27
CA THR A 50 -10.58 8.02 -5.80
C THR A 50 -11.04 9.00 -4.72
N ILE A 51 -12.05 9.83 -5.00
CA ILE A 51 -12.46 10.90 -4.08
C ILE A 51 -12.83 10.35 -2.68
N PRO A 52 -13.78 9.41 -2.53
CA PRO A 52 -14.04 8.74 -1.26
C PRO A 52 -12.80 8.09 -0.62
N ALA A 53 -11.96 7.37 -1.37
CA ALA A 53 -10.80 6.66 -0.79
C ALA A 53 -9.77 7.57 -0.10
N TRP A 54 -9.72 8.86 -0.45
CA TRP A 54 -8.76 9.83 0.10
C TRP A 54 -9.36 10.85 1.09
N LEU A 55 -10.69 10.88 1.25
CA LEU A 55 -11.37 11.87 2.10
C LEU A 55 -11.78 11.34 3.47
N VAL A 56 -11.94 10.02 3.64
CA VAL A 56 -12.40 9.39 4.89
C VAL A 56 -11.29 8.69 5.66
#